data_AF-A0A7V1RIQ3-F1
#
_entry.id   AF-A0A7V1RIQ3-F1
#
_cell.length_a   1.000
_cell.length_b   1.000
_cell.length_c   1.000
_cell.angle_alpha   90.00
_cell.angle_beta   90.00
_cell.angle_gamma   90.00
#
_symmetry.space_group_name_H-M   'P 1'
#
loop_
_entity.id
_entity.type
_entity.pdbx_description
1 polymer ?
#
loop_
_entity_poly.entity_id
_entity_poly.type
_entity_poly.pdbx_seq_one_letter_code
_entity_poly.pdbx_strand_id
1 'polypeptide(L)'
;LGLNVLNMAIVGGLGGYAVFAGLRRVLPKGRRAVVASSAVAALVSVVLAAAAFSVEYAIGGVGDVPAGTVFAAMVGVHVLIGIGEAALTALTVSAVLAVRADLVYGARDLLPALPHGGPHPAVGR
;
A
#
# COMPACT_ATOMS: atom_id res chain seq x y z
N LEU A 1 -11.28 -9.73 16.88
CA LEU A 1 -10.90 -10.03 15.47
C LEU A 1 -11.59 -9.10 14.47
N GLY A 2 -12.91 -8.92 14.51
CA GLY A 2 -13.65 -8.11 13.52
C GLY A 2 -13.10 -6.70 13.28
N LEU A 3 -13.04 -5.85 14.32
CA LEU A 3 -12.49 -4.48 14.20
C LEU A 3 -11.01 -4.46 13.77
N ASN A 4 -10.20 -5.42 14.23
CA ASN A 4 -8.82 -5.53 13.76
C ASN A 4 -8.73 -5.84 12.26
N VAL A 5 -9.61 -6.69 11.74
CA VAL A 5 -9.69 -6.97 10.30
C VAL A 5 -10.17 -5.73 9.53
N LEU A 6 -11.15 -5.00 10.07
CA LEU A 6 -11.60 -3.72 9.50
C LEU A 6 -10.43 -2.73 9.38
N ASN A 7 -9.68 -2.52 10.47
CA ASN A 7 -8.53 -1.62 10.48
C ASN A 7 -7.42 -2.06 9.53
N MET A 8 -7.05 -3.35 9.54
CA MET A 8 -5.88 -3.81 8.77
C MET A 8 -6.19 -4.07 7.30
N ALA A 9 -7.26 -4.81 7.01
CA ALA A 9 -7.58 -5.22 5.65
C ALA A 9 -8.29 -4.12 4.86
N ILE A 10 -9.25 -3.42 5.48
CA ILE A 10 -10.05 -2.41 4.79
C ILE A 10 -9.38 -1.05 4.88
N VAL A 11 -9.20 -0.50 6.09
CA VAL A 11 -8.64 0.85 6.24
C VAL A 11 -7.19 0.90 5.77
N GLY A 12 -6.33 0.04 6.30
CA GLY A 12 -4.93 -0.04 5.88
C GLY A 12 -4.79 -0.52 4.44
N GLY A 13 -5.32 -1.71 4.12
CA GLY A 13 -5.19 -2.32 2.79
C GLY A 13 -5.78 -1.48 1.66
N LEU A 14 -7.08 -1.18 1.70
CA LEU A 14 -7.74 -0.41 0.63
C LEU A 14 -7.35 1.07 0.67
N GLY A 15 -7.24 1.67 1.87
CA GLY A 15 -6.81 3.07 2.02
C GLY A 15 -5.40 3.29 1.51
N GLY A 16 -4.46 2.41 1.87
CA GLY A 16 -3.10 2.42 1.35
C GLY A 16 -3.06 2.24 -0.17
N TYR A 17 -3.85 1.31 -0.73
CA TYR A 17 -3.92 1.15 -2.18
C TYR A 17 -4.52 2.38 -2.89
N ALA A 18 -5.52 3.03 -2.29
CA ALA A 18 -6.08 4.27 -2.82
C ALA A 18 -5.02 5.38 -2.88
N VAL A 19 -4.19 5.51 -1.85
CA VAL A 19 -3.04 6.43 -1.82
C VAL A 19 -2.04 6.08 -2.91
N PHE A 20 -1.65 4.81 -3.04
CA PHE A 20 -0.76 4.34 -4.10
C PHE A 20 -1.29 4.68 -5.49
N ALA A 21 -2.56 4.36 -5.76
CA ALA A 21 -3.20 4.61 -7.04
C ALA A 21 -3.34 6.11 -7.33
N GLY A 22 -3.62 6.93 -6.32
CA GLY A 22 -3.63 8.38 -6.43
C GLY A 22 -2.25 8.94 -6.82
N LEU A 23 -1.20 8.52 -6.11
CA LEU A 23 0.17 8.92 -6.41
C LEU A 23 0.62 8.50 -7.80
N ARG A 24 0.30 7.28 -8.23
CA ARG A 24 0.62 6.79 -9.59
C ARG A 24 -0.11 7.53 -10.71
N ARG A 25 -1.25 8.16 -10.42
CA ARG A 25 -1.97 8.99 -11.40
C ARG A 25 -1.33 10.37 -11.60
N VAL A 26 -0.71 10.93 -10.56
CA VAL A 26 -0.15 12.29 -10.60
C VAL A 26 1.35 12.33 -10.85
N LEU A 27 2.08 11.29 -10.43
CA LEU A 27 3.53 11.21 -10.63
C LEU A 27 3.89 10.75 -12.05
N PRO A 28 5.07 11.16 -12.57
CA PRO A 28 5.56 10.67 -13.85
C PRO A 28 5.64 9.15 -13.91
N LYS A 29 5.43 8.59 -15.10
CA LYS A 29 5.64 7.16 -15.33
C LYS A 29 7.11 6.81 -15.14
N GLY A 30 7.38 5.77 -14.35
CA GLY A 30 8.73 5.29 -14.15
C GLY A 30 8.87 4.42 -12.91
N ARG A 31 9.93 3.62 -12.89
CA ARG A 31 10.22 2.67 -11.81
C ARG A 31 10.36 3.36 -10.45
N ARG A 32 11.01 4.53 -10.42
CA ARG A 32 11.16 5.34 -9.19
C ARG A 32 9.81 5.81 -8.64
N ALA A 33 8.88 6.18 -9.52
CA ALA A 33 7.54 6.60 -9.10
C ALA A 33 6.75 5.43 -8.50
N VAL A 34 6.89 4.20 -9.02
CA VAL A 34 6.28 3.00 -8.43
C VAL A 34 6.79 2.77 -7.02
N VAL A 35 8.11 2.76 -6.83
CA VAL A 35 8.76 2.51 -5.53
C VAL A 35 8.42 3.60 -4.51
N ALA A 36 8.51 4.88 -4.91
CA ALA A 36 8.18 5.99 -4.02
C ALA A 36 6.69 5.97 -3.63
N SER A 37 5.80 5.70 -4.60
CA SER A 37 4.36 5.60 -4.32
C SER A 37 4.05 4.45 -3.36
N SER A 38 4.70 3.29 -3.51
CA SER A 38 4.47 2.15 -2.62
C SER A 38 4.98 2.42 -1.20
N ALA A 39 6.13 3.10 -1.07
CA ALA A 39 6.68 3.47 0.23
C ALA A 39 5.75 4.44 0.99
N VAL A 40 5.28 5.49 0.30
CA VAL A 40 4.34 6.47 0.89
C VAL A 40 3.01 5.79 1.24
N ALA A 41 2.50 4.94 0.36
CA ALA A 41 1.27 4.19 0.63
C ALA A 41 1.38 3.28 1.85
N ALA A 42 2.52 2.62 2.05
CA ALA A 42 2.77 1.77 3.22
C ALA A 42 2.81 2.59 4.52
N LEU A 43 3.54 3.71 4.55
CA LEU A 43 3.55 4.62 5.70
C LEU A 43 2.14 5.09 6.06
N VAL A 44 1.40 5.59 5.07
CA VAL A 44 0.05 6.13 5.27
C VAL A 44 -0.92 5.03 5.69
N SER A 45 -0.82 3.82 5.13
CA SER A 45 -1.64 2.67 5.50
C SER A 45 -1.55 2.35 6.99
N VAL A 46 -0.33 2.26 7.54
CA VAL A 46 -0.10 1.94 8.96
C VAL A 46 -0.69 3.02 9.87
N VAL A 47 -0.49 4.30 9.52
CA VAL A 47 -1.03 5.43 10.28
C VAL A 47 -2.55 5.49 10.20
N LEU A 48 -3.14 5.24 9.02
CA LEU A 48 -4.59 5.19 8.84
C LEU A 48 -5.24 4.09 9.68
N ALA A 49 -4.66 2.88 9.69
CA ALA A 49 -5.17 1.78 10.50
C ALA A 49 -5.09 2.09 12.01
N ALA A 50 -4.00 2.71 12.48
CA ALA A 50 -3.85 3.12 13.87
C ALA A 50 -4.83 4.24 14.27
N ALA A 51 -5.06 5.21 13.38
CA ALA A 51 -6.04 6.26 13.59
C ALA A 51 -7.47 5.71 13.63
N ALA A 52 -7.83 4.78 12.74
CA ALA A 52 -9.14 4.13 12.74
C ALA A 52 -9.39 3.35 14.03
N PHE A 53 -8.41 2.57 14.50
CA PHE A 53 -8.48 1.94 15.82
C PHE A 53 -8.74 2.96 16.94
N SER A 54 -8.08 4.12 16.90
CA SER A 54 -8.25 5.15 17.93
C SER A 54 -9.67 5.76 17.91
N VAL A 55 -10.27 5.88 16.73
CA VAL A 55 -11.67 6.32 16.57
C VAL A 55 -12.62 5.26 17.13
N GLU A 56 -12.40 3.99 16.80
CA GLU A 56 -13.19 2.88 17.35
C GLU A 56 -13.10 2.81 18.88
N TYR A 57 -11.91 3.04 19.44
CA TYR A 57 -11.69 3.13 20.88
C TYR A 57 -12.53 4.25 21.51
N ALA A 58 -12.53 5.43 20.89
CA ALA A 58 -13.31 6.57 21.37
C ALA A 58 -14.82 6.32 21.32
N ILE A 59 -15.30 5.63 20.29
CA ILE A 59 -16.72 5.23 20.16
C ILE A 59 -17.08 4.16 21.20
N GLY A 60 -16.15 3.24 21.49
CA GLY A 60 -16.36 2.16 22.44
C GLY A 60 -16.69 2.67 23.84
N GLY A 61 -16.09 3.77 24.30
CA GLY A 61 -16.48 4.48 25.52
C GLY A 61 -16.29 3.74 26.85
N VAL A 62 -15.81 2.48 26.84
CA VAL A 62 -15.61 1.64 28.04
C VAL A 62 -14.15 1.68 28.55
N GLY A 63 -13.29 2.52 27.97
CA GLY A 63 -11.87 2.57 28.32
C GLY A 63 -11.57 3.52 29.48
N ASP A 64 -10.70 3.09 30.41
CA ASP A 64 -10.23 3.91 31.53
C ASP A 64 -9.21 5.00 31.13
N VAL A 65 -8.73 4.98 29.88
CA VAL A 65 -7.71 5.90 29.36
C VAL A 65 -8.36 6.94 28.47
N PRO A 66 -8.05 8.24 28.61
CA PRO A 66 -8.59 9.28 27.74
C PRO A 66 -8.28 9.01 26.26
N ALA A 67 -9.29 9.19 25.39
CA ALA A 67 -9.17 8.91 23.95
C ALA A 67 -8.02 9.69 23.28
N GLY A 68 -7.77 10.94 23.70
CA GLY A 68 -6.63 11.73 23.20
C GLY A 68 -5.28 11.11 23.52
N THR A 69 -5.13 10.51 24.70
CA THR A 69 -3.90 9.80 25.11
C THR A 69 -3.69 8.55 24.27
N VAL A 70 -4.76 7.76 24.06
CA VAL A 70 -4.70 6.57 23.20
C VAL A 70 -4.37 6.94 21.77
N PHE A 71 -5.01 7.97 21.21
CA PHE A 71 -4.72 8.45 19.86
C PHE A 71 -3.26 8.87 19.71
N ALA A 72 -2.74 9.69 20.64
CA ALA A 72 -1.36 10.16 20.60
C ALA A 72 -0.36 8.99 20.69
N ALA A 73 -0.60 8.04 21.59
CA ALA A 73 0.25 6.85 21.74
C ALA A 73 0.18 5.94 20.50
N MET A 74 -1.03 5.64 20.02
CA MET A 74 -1.24 4.76 18.87
C MET A 74 -0.65 5.36 17.61
N VAL A 75 -1.06 6.57 17.22
CA VAL A 75 -0.53 7.21 16.00
C VAL A 75 0.97 7.47 16.12
N GLY A 76 1.44 7.98 17.28
CA GLY A 76 2.85 8.31 17.48
C GLY A 76 3.79 7.12 17.26
N VAL A 77 3.51 5.98 17.90
CA VAL A 77 4.31 4.76 17.72
C VAL A 77 4.18 4.23 16.28
N HIS A 78 2.98 4.29 15.71
CA HIS A 78 2.72 3.75 14.37
C HIS A 78 3.30 4.59 13.24
N VAL A 79 3.60 5.87 13.46
CA VAL A 79 4.42 6.66 12.52
C VAL A 79 5.82 6.07 12.42
N LEU A 80 6.46 5.74 13.55
CA LEU A 80 7.80 5.14 13.55
C LEU A 80 7.79 3.74 12.90
N ILE A 81 6.79 2.92 13.24
CA ILE A 81 6.60 1.60 12.60
C ILE A 81 6.37 1.77 11.10
N GLY A 82 5.53 2.72 10.70
CA GLY A 82 5.22 2.99 9.30
C GLY A 82 6.43 3.46 8.50
N ILE A 83 7.40 4.14 9.11
CA ILE A 83 8.69 4.46 8.46
C ILE A 83 9.47 3.18 8.14
N GLY A 84 9.51 2.24 9.09
CA GLY A 84 10.11 0.93 8.87
C GLY A 84 9.41 0.16 7.75
N GLU A 85 8.08 0.14 7.76
CA GLU A 85 7.26 -0.53 6.75
C GLU A 85 7.42 0.12 5.36
N ALA A 86 7.55 1.44 5.29
CA ALA A 86 7.82 2.15 4.05
C ALA A 86 9.18 1.76 3.46
N ALA A 87 10.22 1.64 4.30
CA ALA A 87 11.54 1.19 3.87
C ALA A 87 11.49 -0.27 3.37
N LEU A 88 10.86 -1.18 4.14
CA LEU A 88 10.69 -2.58 3.76
C LEU A 88 9.88 -2.74 2.46
N THR A 89 8.81 -1.95 2.30
CA THR A 89 8.00 -1.94 1.09
C THR A 89 8.80 -1.42 -0.10
N ALA A 90 9.55 -0.34 0.06
CA ALA A 90 10.39 0.20 -1.00
C ALA A 90 11.44 -0.82 -1.47
N LEU A 91 12.10 -1.51 -0.53
CA LEU A 91 13.07 -2.55 -0.81
C LEU A 91 12.43 -3.74 -1.53
N THR A 92 11.32 -4.25 -1.00
CA THR A 92 10.58 -5.39 -1.56
C THR A 92 10.11 -5.09 -2.98
N VAL A 93 9.42 -3.97 -3.18
CA VAL A 93 8.92 -3.57 -4.50
C VAL A 93 10.08 -3.32 -5.48
N SER A 94 11.16 -2.68 -5.03
CA SER A 94 12.35 -2.47 -5.88
C SER A 94 12.99 -3.78 -6.33
N ALA A 95 13.09 -4.76 -5.43
CA ALA A 95 13.63 -6.08 -5.71
C ALA A 95 12.74 -6.85 -6.70
N VAL A 96 11.42 -6.87 -6.48
CA VAL A 96 10.49 -7.52 -7.43
C VAL A 96 10.55 -6.84 -8.79
N LEU A 97 10.60 -5.51 -8.86
CA LEU A 97 10.76 -4.78 -10.14
C LEU A 97 12.08 -5.07 -10.84
N ALA A 98 13.13 -5.50 -10.14
CA ALA A 98 14.42 -5.86 -10.73
C ALA A 98 14.37 -7.23 -11.40
N VAL A 99 13.66 -8.17 -10.79
CA VAL A 99 13.63 -9.57 -11.24
C VAL A 99 12.46 -9.81 -12.19
N ARG A 100 11.27 -9.31 -11.86
CA ARG A 100 10.01 -9.53 -12.58
C ARG A 100 9.06 -8.34 -12.43
N ALA A 101 9.31 -7.30 -13.23
CA ALA A 101 8.47 -6.11 -13.27
C ALA A 101 7.01 -6.41 -13.65
N ASP A 102 6.76 -7.50 -14.35
CA ASP A 102 5.44 -7.95 -14.78
C ASP A 102 4.52 -8.40 -13.62
N LEU A 103 5.10 -8.78 -12.48
CA LEU A 103 4.35 -9.13 -11.27
C LEU A 103 3.83 -7.89 -10.52
N VAL A 104 4.37 -6.70 -10.79
CA VAL A 104 3.98 -5.49 -10.09
C VAL A 104 2.87 -4.80 -10.88
N TYR A 105 1.63 -4.95 -10.41
CA TYR A 105 0.46 -4.35 -11.06
C TYR A 105 0.63 -2.86 -11.37
N GLY A 106 1.21 -2.08 -10.44
CA GLY A 106 1.43 -0.64 -10.61
C GLY A 106 2.55 -0.25 -11.57
N ALA A 107 3.26 -1.23 -12.15
CA ALA A 107 4.32 -1.05 -13.14
C ALA A 107 3.94 -1.54 -14.54
N ARG A 108 2.67 -1.94 -14.75
CA ARG A 108 2.18 -2.42 -16.06
C ARG A 108 2.36 -1.42 -17.19
N ASP A 109 2.31 -0.12 -16.88
CA ASP A 109 2.57 0.96 -17.82
C ASP A 109 4.05 1.07 -18.26
N LEU A 110 4.95 0.33 -17.60
CA LEU A 110 6.38 0.25 -17.93
C LEU A 110 6.73 -0.97 -18.78
N LEU A 111 5.79 -1.92 -18.94
CA LEU A 111 6.03 -3.14 -19.70
C LEU A 111 5.89 -2.86 -21.20
N PRO A 112 6.69 -3.54 -22.06
CA PRO A 112 6.44 -3.53 -23.49
C PRO A 112 5.02 -3.96 -23.81
N ALA A 113 4.40 -3.36 -24.82
CA ALA A 113 3.11 -3.82 -25.30
C ALA A 113 3.20 -5.31 -25.65
N LEU A 114 2.35 -6.14 -25.03
CA LEU A 114 2.29 -7.56 -25.34
C LEU A 114 2.02 -7.72 -26.84
N PRO A 115 2.76 -8.55 -27.59
CA PRO A 115 2.42 -8.85 -28.97
C PRO A 115 0.99 -9.39 -28.99
N HIS A 116 0.05 -8.60 -29.52
CA HIS A 116 -1.29 -9.10 -29.79
C HIS A 116 -1.12 -10.17 -30.86
N GLY A 117 -1.65 -11.37 -30.61
CA GLY A 117 -1.38 -12.59 -31.37
C GLY A 117 -1.21 -12.35 -32.87
N GLY A 118 0.05 -12.39 -33.33
CA GLY A 118 0.33 -12.53 -34.75
C GLY A 118 -0.20 -13.90 -35.23
N PRO A 119 -0.66 -14.01 -36.48
CA PRO A 119 -1.26 -15.23 -36.99
C PRO A 119 -0.34 -16.43 -36.73
N HIS A 120 -0.89 -17.44 -36.05
CA HIS A 120 -0.23 -18.71 -35.84
C HIS A 120 0.17 -19.26 -37.22
N PRO A 121 1.46 -19.55 -37.50
CA PRO A 121 1.83 -20.17 -38.75
C PRO A 121 1.10 -21.51 -38.82
N ALA A 122 0.23 -21.64 -39.82
CA ALA A 122 -0.45 -22.90 -40.12
C ALA A 122 0.64 -23.95 -40.30
N VAL A 123 0.69 -24.92 -39.38
CA VAL A 123 1.52 -26.10 -39.50
C VAL A 123 1.11 -26.81 -40.78
N GLY A 124 1.93 -26.64 -41.81
CA GLY A 124 1.82 -27.34 -43.08
C GLY A 124 2.08 -28.83 -42.86
N ARG A 125 1.22 -29.62 -43.51
CA ARG A 125 1.12 -31.08 -43.57
C ARG A 125 2.44 -31.83 -43.59
#